data_AF-B6IPC3-F1
#
_entry.id   AF-B6IPC3-F1
#
_cell.length_a   1.000
_cell.length_b   1.000
_cell.length_c   1.000
_cell.angle_alpha   90.00
_cell.angle_beta   90.00
_cell.angle_gamma   90.00
#
_symmetry.space_group_name_H-M   'P 1'
#
loop_
_entity.id
_entity.type
_entity.pdbx_description
1 polymer ?
#
loop_
_entity_poly.entity_id
_entity_poly.type
_entity_poly.pdbx_seq_one_letter_code
_entity_poly.pdbx_strand_id
1 'polypeptide(L)'
;MKVENPCVKLCKFDARGMCLGCFRDKAEVKGWKRLGEAERSAVLERIRPLVALHPAGKDSAGRRGKERKRLKKLDRRIARLERKLAEARSERARQTAVAA
;
A
#
# COMPACT_ATOMS: atom_id res chain seq x y z
N MET A 1 12.09 1.66 31.46
CA MET A 1 11.76 2.61 30.37
C MET A 1 10.44 2.13 29.75
N LYS A 2 9.45 2.98 29.46
CA LYS A 2 8.13 2.47 29.03
C LYS A 2 8.21 1.92 27.60
N VAL A 3 8.25 0.60 27.46
CA VAL A 3 8.29 -0.07 26.15
C VAL A 3 6.95 0.10 25.44
N GLU A 4 6.93 0.96 24.41
CA GLU A 4 5.74 1.23 23.62
C GLU A 4 5.40 0.07 22.67
N ASN A 5 4.11 -0.11 22.40
CA ASN A 5 3.64 -1.15 21.49
C ASN A 5 3.86 -0.70 20.02
N PRO A 6 4.65 -1.44 19.22
CA PRO A 6 4.99 -1.08 17.84
C PRO A 6 3.83 -1.31 16.83
N CYS A 7 2.62 -1.61 17.31
CA CYS A 7 1.48 -1.95 16.46
C CYS A 7 0.96 -0.75 15.63
N VAL A 8 0.92 -0.92 14.31
CA VAL A 8 0.34 0.03 13.34
C VAL A 8 -1.12 -0.29 12.97
N LYS A 9 -1.78 -1.17 13.73
CA LYS A 9 -3.15 -1.65 13.50
C LYS A 9 -3.39 -2.31 12.12
N LEU A 10 -2.31 -2.74 11.47
CA LEU A 10 -2.35 -3.55 10.24
C LEU A 10 -2.28 -5.03 10.62
N CYS A 11 -3.43 -5.65 10.94
CA CYS A 11 -3.49 -7.07 11.29
C CYS A 11 -3.48 -7.95 10.03
N LYS A 12 -2.35 -7.97 9.31
CA LYS A 12 -2.11 -8.88 8.18
C LYS A 12 -0.79 -9.59 8.38
N PHE A 13 -0.74 -10.87 8.06
CA PHE A 13 0.44 -11.71 8.22
C PHE A 13 0.91 -12.22 6.86
N ASP A 14 2.22 -12.41 6.70
CA ASP A 14 2.80 -13.08 5.55
C ASP A 14 2.66 -14.61 5.66
N ALA A 15 3.17 -15.33 4.65
CA ALA A 15 3.19 -16.79 4.64
C ALA A 15 4.05 -17.41 5.77
N ARG A 16 4.97 -16.65 6.35
CA ARG A 16 5.85 -17.06 7.45
C ARG A 16 5.24 -16.75 8.83
N GLY A 17 4.06 -16.15 8.88
CA GLY A 17 3.37 -15.79 10.13
C GLY A 17 3.85 -14.49 10.78
N MET A 18 4.57 -13.65 10.04
CA MET A 18 5.04 -12.34 10.48
C MET A 18 4.06 -11.24 10.11
N CYS A 19 3.80 -10.31 11.03
CA CYS A 19 2.92 -9.18 10.79
C CYS A 19 3.52 -8.23 9.76
N LEU A 20 2.80 -7.94 8.67
CA LEU A 20 3.26 -7.05 7.59
C LEU A 20 3.40 -5.57 8.00
N GLY A 21 2.90 -5.19 9.19
CA GLY A 21 2.96 -3.82 9.70
C GLY A 21 3.98 -3.62 10.82
N CYS A 22 3.99 -4.50 11.82
CA CYS A 22 4.89 -4.39 12.97
C CYS A 22 5.96 -5.49 13.04
N PHE A 23 5.99 -6.42 12.08
CA PHE A 23 7.01 -7.48 11.95
C PHE A 23 7.19 -8.37 13.18
N ARG A 24 6.19 -8.42 14.04
CA ARG A 24 6.08 -9.40 15.12
C ARG A 24 5.37 -10.64 14.63
N ASP A 25 5.72 -11.78 15.18
CA ASP A 25 5.01 -13.01 14.91
C ASP A 25 3.63 -13.05 15.62
N LYS A 26 2.80 -14.04 15.28
CA LYS A 26 1.47 -14.20 15.87
C LYS A 26 1.49 -14.43 17.39
N ALA A 27 2.48 -15.14 17.92
CA ALA A 27 2.61 -15.43 19.35
C ALA A 27 3.02 -14.17 20.12
N GLU A 28 3.98 -13.40 19.62
CA GLU A 28 4.39 -12.10 20.17
C GLU A 28 3.25 -11.08 20.17
N VAL A 29 2.44 -11.06 19.10
CA VAL A 29 1.28 -10.16 19.01
C VAL A 29 0.23 -10.50 20.07
N LYS A 30 -0.10 -11.81 20.25
CA LYS A 30 -1.07 -12.27 21.24
C LYS A 30 -0.53 -12.16 22.68
N GLY A 31 0.76 -12.43 22.85
CA GLY A 31 1.46 -12.50 24.14
C GLY A 31 2.02 -11.19 24.63
N TRP A 32 1.95 -10.09 23.86
CA TRP A 32 2.65 -8.83 24.18
C TRP A 32 2.45 -8.32 25.61
N LYS A 33 1.23 -8.43 26.14
CA LYS A 33 0.93 -8.00 27.52
C LYS A 33 1.60 -8.87 28.59
N ARG A 34 1.92 -10.13 28.25
CA ARG A 34 2.54 -11.14 29.13
C ARG A 34 4.07 -11.13 29.06
N LEU A 35 4.67 -10.58 28.00
CA LEU A 35 6.12 -10.43 27.88
C LEU A 35 6.66 -9.46 28.93
N GLY A 36 7.81 -9.76 29.51
CA GLY A 36 8.58 -8.87 30.39
C GLY A 36 9.26 -7.72 29.64
N GLU A 37 9.81 -6.74 30.37
CA GLU A 37 10.46 -5.57 29.77
C GLU A 37 11.67 -5.92 28.90
N ALA A 38 12.49 -6.89 29.35
CA ALA A 38 13.65 -7.38 28.60
C ALA A 38 13.24 -8.05 27.28
N GLU A 39 12.23 -8.92 27.31
CA GLU A 39 11.71 -9.59 26.11
C GLU A 39 11.12 -8.58 25.13
N ARG A 40 10.31 -7.63 25.61
CA ARG A 40 9.74 -6.60 24.74
C ARG A 40 10.83 -5.74 24.09
N SER A 41 11.90 -5.43 24.82
CA SER A 41 13.04 -4.67 24.30
C SER A 41 13.79 -5.45 23.22
N ALA A 42 14.02 -6.75 23.43
CA ALA A 42 14.63 -7.63 22.42
C ALA A 42 13.78 -7.71 21.14
N VAL A 43 12.45 -7.83 21.29
CA VAL A 43 11.52 -7.81 20.14
C VAL A 43 11.60 -6.48 19.41
N LEU A 44 11.61 -5.35 20.13
CA LEU A 44 11.72 -4.02 19.53
C LEU A 44 13.03 -3.82 18.75
N GLU A 45 14.16 -4.22 19.33
CA GLU A 45 15.46 -4.15 18.66
C GLU A 45 15.48 -5.00 17.38
N ARG A 46 14.92 -6.22 17.43
CA ARG A 46 14.81 -7.09 16.26
C ARG A 46 13.99 -6.48 15.13
N ILE A 47 12.86 -5.84 15.44
CA ILE A 47 11.96 -5.28 14.42
C ILE A 47 12.31 -3.85 14.01
N ARG A 48 13.10 -3.12 14.80
CA ARG A 48 13.48 -1.71 14.54
C ARG A 48 13.98 -1.48 13.11
N PRO A 49 14.95 -2.25 12.56
CA PRO A 49 15.39 -2.04 11.17
C PRO A 49 14.27 -2.35 10.16
N LEU A 50 13.42 -3.33 10.44
CA LEU A 50 12.31 -3.72 9.54
C LEU A 50 11.23 -2.64 9.48
N VAL A 51 10.87 -2.08 10.64
CA VAL A 51 9.89 -0.99 10.76
C VAL A 51 10.42 0.28 10.10
N ALA A 52 11.72 0.60 10.22
CA ALA A 52 12.32 1.75 9.57
C ALA A 52 12.25 1.67 8.02
N LEU A 53 12.37 0.47 7.46
CA LEU A 53 12.26 0.22 6.02
C LEU A 53 10.81 0.13 5.51
N HIS A 54 9.83 0.00 6.39
CA HIS A 54 8.42 -0.02 6.04
C HIS A 54 7.67 1.18 6.63
N PRO A 55 7.54 2.28 5.87
CA PRO A 55 6.77 3.44 6.28
C PRO A 55 5.25 3.20 6.26
N ALA A 56 4.80 1.94 6.44
CA ALA A 56 3.40 1.54 6.51
C ALA A 56 2.79 1.94 7.86
N GLY A 57 2.81 3.24 8.14
CA GLY A 57 2.14 3.88 9.25
C GLY A 57 0.62 3.75 9.17
N LYS A 58 0.00 4.07 10.31
CA LYS A 58 -1.42 3.93 10.66
C LYS A 58 -2.41 4.61 9.67
N ASP A 59 -1.90 5.41 8.73
CA ASP A 59 -2.69 6.21 7.78
C ASP A 59 -2.76 5.60 6.36
N SER A 60 -2.08 4.47 6.17
CA SER A 60 -1.95 3.80 4.86
C SER A 60 -3.30 3.35 4.28
N ALA A 61 -4.29 3.02 5.11
CA ALA A 61 -5.64 2.67 4.63
C ALA A 61 -6.35 3.86 3.96
N GLY A 62 -6.28 5.05 4.57
CA GLY A 62 -6.89 6.27 4.03
C GLY A 62 -6.18 6.76 2.76
N ARG A 63 -4.84 6.73 2.75
CA ARG A 63 -4.03 7.12 1.58
C ARG A 63 -4.29 6.19 0.39
N ARG A 64 -4.29 4.87 0.59
CA ARG A 64 -4.61 3.87 -0.45
C ARG A 64 -6.03 4.04 -1.03
N GLY A 65 -7.00 4.40 -0.19
CA GLY A 65 -8.37 4.68 -0.63
C GLY A 65 -8.47 5.90 -1.55
N LYS A 66 -7.80 7.00 -1.20
CA LYS A 66 -7.75 8.23 -2.02
C LYS A 66 -7.02 7.98 -3.34
N GLU A 67 -5.91 7.25 -3.29
CA GLU A 67 -5.11 6.88 -4.46
C GLU A 67 -5.88 5.98 -5.44
N ARG A 68 -6.58 4.95 -4.95
CA ARG A 68 -7.45 4.10 -5.77
C ARG A 68 -8.54 4.92 -6.49
N LYS A 69 -9.15 5.89 -5.79
CA LYS A 69 -10.16 6.77 -6.41
C LYS A 69 -9.54 7.66 -7.48
N ARG A 70 -8.31 8.16 -7.28
CA ARG A 70 -7.56 8.95 -8.27
C ARG A 70 -7.23 8.12 -9.51
N LEU A 71 -6.74 6.90 -9.33
CA LEU A 71 -6.43 5.97 -10.43
C LEU A 71 -7.67 5.71 -11.30
N LYS A 72 -8.82 5.36 -10.69
CA LYS A 72 -10.08 5.18 -11.43
C LYS A 72 -10.51 6.41 -12.24
N LYS A 73 -10.23 7.62 -11.76
CA LYS A 73 -10.53 8.86 -12.50
C LYS A 73 -9.60 9.03 -13.70
N LEU A 74 -8.32 8.66 -13.55
CA LEU A 74 -7.35 8.69 -14.64
C LEU A 74 -7.71 7.67 -15.72
N ASP A 75 -8.10 6.44 -15.36
CA ASP A 75 -8.51 5.41 -16.32
C ASP A 75 -9.69 5.87 -17.20
N ARG A 76 -10.70 6.49 -16.57
CA ARG A 76 -11.83 7.07 -17.30
C ARG A 76 -11.40 8.17 -18.27
N ARG A 77 -10.38 8.95 -17.91
CA ARG A 77 -9.84 10.03 -18.74
C ARG A 77 -9.03 9.45 -19.90
N ILE A 78 -8.22 8.43 -19.67
CA ILE A 78 -7.49 7.68 -20.69
C ILE A 78 -8.49 7.12 -21.72
N ALA A 79 -9.51 6.38 -21.28
CA ALA A 79 -10.52 5.83 -22.18
C ALA A 79 -11.25 6.89 -23.01
N ARG A 80 -11.47 8.09 -22.45
CA ARG A 80 -12.05 9.21 -23.21
C ARG A 80 -11.09 9.74 -24.27
N LEU A 81 -9.81 9.87 -23.94
CA LEU A 81 -8.78 10.35 -24.86
C LEU A 81 -8.53 9.35 -26.00
N GLU A 82 -8.52 8.05 -25.69
CA GLU A 82 -8.38 7.00 -26.69
C GLU A 82 -9.51 7.03 -27.72
N ARG A 83 -10.77 7.24 -27.29
CA ARG A 83 -11.89 7.42 -28.22
C ARG A 83 -11.71 8.63 -29.13
N LYS A 84 -11.35 9.78 -28.57
CA LYS A 84 -11.08 11.01 -29.36
C LYS A 84 -9.95 10.81 -30.36
N LEU A 85 -8.90 10.09 -29.96
CA LEU A 85 -7.78 9.79 -30.83
C LEU A 85 -8.21 8.86 -31.98
N ALA A 86 -9.06 7.87 -31.71
CA ALA A 86 -9.61 6.99 -32.73
C ALA A 86 -10.51 7.74 -33.72
N GLU A 87 -11.36 8.65 -33.24
CA GLU A 87 -12.18 9.55 -34.07
C GLU A 87 -11.30 10.43 -34.97
N ALA A 88 -10.32 11.12 -34.39
CA ALA A 88 -9.41 11.99 -35.15
C ALA A 88 -8.58 11.23 -36.19
N ARG A 89 -8.15 10.00 -35.86
CA ARG A 89 -7.46 9.11 -36.82
C ARG A 89 -8.38 8.69 -37.96
N SER A 90 -9.64 8.37 -37.67
CA SER A 90 -10.64 8.01 -38.67
C SER A 90 -10.96 9.19 -39.59
N GLU A 91 -11.11 10.39 -39.03
CA GLU A 91 -11.33 11.61 -39.80
C GLU A 91 -10.14 11.93 -40.71
N ARG A 92 -8.92 11.86 -40.19
CA ARG A 92 -7.70 12.05 -41.00
C ARG A 92 -7.60 11.01 -42.12
N ALA A 93 -7.94 9.74 -41.86
CA ALA A 93 -7.96 8.70 -42.89
C ALA A 93 -8.99 9.00 -44.00
N ARG A 94 -10.19 9.49 -43.65
CA ARG A 94 -11.20 9.94 -44.63
C ARG A 94 -10.68 11.11 -45.47
N GLN A 95 -10.07 12.10 -44.83
CA GLN A 95 -9.50 13.26 -45.52
C GLN A 95 -8.40 12.86 -46.50
N THR A 96 -7.48 11.96 -46.10
CA THR A 96 -6.42 11.47 -46.99
C THR A 96 -6.97 10.64 -48.16
N ALA A 97 -8.06 9.89 -47.96
CA ALA A 97 -8.68 9.11 -49.02
C ALA A 97 -9.44 9.95 -50.05
N VAL A 98 -9.97 11.12 -49.66
CA VAL A 98 -10.63 12.07 -50.58
C VAL A 98 -9.61 12.91 -51.36
N ALA A 99 -8.41 13.11 -50.80
CA ALA A 99 -7.35 13.90 -51.41
C ALA A 99 -6.42 13.10 -52.36
N ALA A 100 -6.65 11.78 -52.51
CA ALA A 100 -5.90 10.87 -53.38
C ALA A 100 -6.74 10.51 -54.61
#